data_AF-A0A9D8QSA5-F1
#
_entry.id   AF-A0A9D8QSA5-F1
#
_cell.length_a   1.000
_cell.length_b   1.000
_cell.length_c   1.000
_cell.angle_alpha   90.00
_cell.angle_beta   90.00
_cell.angle_gamma   90.00
#
_symmetry.space_group_name_H-M   'P 1'
#
loop_
_entity.id
_entity.type
_entity.pdbx_description
1 polymer ?
#
loop_
_entity_poly.entity_id
_entity_poly.type
_entity_poly.pdbx_seq_one_letter_code
_entity_poly.pdbx_strand_id
1 'polypeptide(L)'
;FEDPESDFITLLNLWKAWRKAWAELRTENQVRKFCRAHFVSFVRMREWADLYDQIKDILSELGGGSIVSIDRKVPQNPNKRHPNPQILSGLSPAVRVAIHRSVLSGLLGHIAHREERNMYKAVGDREVMLFPGSGLFNKNAPSSGRKKAQPSAPAEKVDQPEWIVAGEIVETSRLFIRTVAGIDISWVEELAPHICKKTYHDAHWDERKERVVVLEKVTAHGLVVKERWIDYGKIKPKEATDIFIRMALVEPLDESLEVLPSRTTTGFRKNLKFLVNNQNICHKLELWQTHTGGAHGVDIHEAMRLYYEARIQDVSSIHDLNRLLKEHSREKDFLFVTEKDLLGENFHGYDAKEFPDKVKLGGYSVEARYAYAPGKEEDGVTLKIPLNLLPIVDRNEVDWSIPGFRAARWEQLLESLPRTLRRRLMPLRDRAARLAEVIQMDSAEGLRQARLFILREWDVEIPEHVWDGLKLPDYLTPKIEVVTQTSSKVFRGVDLEQLQSKIKEHSEKEDQKDWQRASEKWEKYGLTDWTFDEV
;
A
#
# COMPACT_ATOMS: atom_id res chain seq x y z
N PHE A 1 -10.14 25.95 -44.12
CA PHE A 1 -8.72 25.68 -43.78
C PHE A 1 -8.57 25.30 -42.32
N GLU A 2 -9.48 25.78 -41.47
CA GLU A 2 -9.56 25.49 -40.04
C GLU A 2 -9.43 23.99 -39.75
N ASP A 3 -8.52 23.68 -38.84
CA ASP A 3 -8.31 22.38 -38.25
C ASP A 3 -8.78 22.47 -36.79
N PRO A 4 -9.65 21.55 -36.33
CA PRO A 4 -10.30 21.66 -35.03
C PRO A 4 -9.34 21.45 -33.86
N GLU A 5 -8.14 20.91 -34.09
CA GLU A 5 -7.18 20.51 -33.05
C GLU A 5 -5.91 21.38 -33.06
N SER A 6 -5.68 22.19 -34.11
CA SER A 6 -4.44 22.94 -34.26
C SER A 6 -4.51 24.12 -35.23
N ASP A 7 -4.22 25.32 -34.74
CA ASP A 7 -4.04 26.51 -35.57
C ASP A 7 -2.78 26.40 -36.45
N PHE A 8 -1.72 25.72 -35.98
CA PHE A 8 -0.53 25.47 -36.81
C PHE A 8 -0.87 24.63 -38.06
N ILE A 9 -1.71 23.61 -37.91
CA ILE A 9 -2.20 22.82 -39.04
C ILE A 9 -3.16 23.65 -39.91
N THR A 10 -3.96 24.54 -39.31
CA THR A 10 -4.78 25.51 -40.06
C THR A 10 -3.93 26.38 -40.99
N LEU A 11 -2.80 26.91 -40.49
CA LEU A 11 -1.86 27.67 -41.30
C LEU A 11 -1.24 26.81 -42.42
N LEU A 12 -0.84 25.58 -42.12
CA LEU A 12 -0.32 24.65 -43.12
C LEU A 12 -1.36 24.33 -44.21
N ASN A 13 -2.63 24.16 -43.84
CA ASN A 13 -3.73 23.93 -44.76
C ASN A 13 -3.96 25.13 -45.68
N LEU A 14 -3.91 26.34 -45.12
CA LEU A 14 -4.00 27.58 -45.90
C LEU A 14 -2.83 27.70 -46.90
N TRP A 15 -1.61 27.45 -46.44
CA TRP A 15 -0.41 27.47 -47.28
C TRP A 15 -0.52 26.53 -48.48
N LYS A 16 -0.92 25.28 -48.23
CA LYS A 16 -1.09 24.27 -49.29
C LYS A 16 -2.20 24.63 -50.26
N ALA A 17 -3.35 25.10 -49.76
CA ALA A 17 -4.45 25.54 -50.61
C ALA A 17 -4.04 26.70 -51.52
N TRP A 18 -3.27 27.65 -50.99
CA TRP A 18 -2.75 28.77 -51.77
C TRP A 18 -1.71 28.34 -52.79
N ARG A 19 -0.73 27.49 -52.45
CA ARG A 19 0.26 26.94 -53.40
C ARG A 19 -0.43 26.17 -54.54
N LYS A 20 -1.48 25.41 -54.22
CA LYS A 20 -2.31 24.73 -55.24
C LYS A 20 -3.01 25.73 -56.14
N ALA A 21 -3.68 26.73 -55.56
CA ALA A 21 -4.33 27.78 -56.33
C ALA A 21 -3.33 28.56 -57.21
N TRP A 22 -2.11 28.82 -56.71
CA TRP A 22 -1.04 29.47 -57.48
C TRP A 22 -0.57 28.63 -58.67
N ALA A 23 -0.49 27.31 -58.51
CA ALA A 23 -0.08 26.39 -59.58
C ALA A 23 -1.19 26.16 -60.62
N GLU A 24 -2.46 26.11 -60.20
CA GLU A 24 -3.60 25.81 -61.07
C GLU A 24 -4.16 27.07 -61.76
N LEU A 25 -4.17 28.22 -61.07
CA LEU A 25 -4.68 29.48 -61.60
C LEU A 25 -3.56 30.18 -62.37
N ARG A 26 -3.71 30.25 -63.70
CA ARG A 26 -2.67 30.74 -64.62
C ARG A 26 -2.41 32.25 -64.55
N THR A 27 -3.19 33.02 -63.79
CA THR A 27 -3.05 34.49 -63.73
C THR A 27 -3.10 35.02 -62.30
N GLU A 28 -2.28 36.03 -62.03
CA GLU A 28 -2.21 36.70 -60.72
C GLU A 28 -3.57 37.28 -60.29
N ASN A 29 -4.35 37.78 -61.24
CA ASN A 29 -5.69 38.30 -60.99
C ASN A 29 -6.66 37.23 -60.49
N GLN A 30 -6.53 35.98 -60.95
CA GLN A 30 -7.34 34.86 -60.44
C GLN A 30 -6.93 34.48 -59.02
N VAL A 31 -5.63 34.47 -58.70
CA VAL A 31 -5.16 34.22 -57.33
C VAL A 31 -5.59 35.34 -56.38
N ARG A 32 -5.54 36.62 -56.81
CA ARG A 32 -6.08 37.74 -56.02
C ARG A 32 -7.57 37.56 -55.74
N LYS A 33 -8.35 37.08 -56.71
CA LYS A 33 -9.78 36.75 -56.50
C LYS A 33 -9.95 35.60 -55.50
N PHE A 34 -9.14 34.55 -55.57
CA PHE A 34 -9.12 33.46 -54.59
C PHE A 34 -8.83 33.99 -53.17
N CYS A 35 -7.77 34.79 -53.00
CA CYS A 35 -7.42 35.40 -51.71
C CYS A 35 -8.57 36.27 -51.17
N ARG A 36 -9.19 37.10 -52.02
CA ARG A 36 -10.36 37.92 -51.63
C ARG A 36 -11.55 37.06 -51.21
N ALA A 37 -11.86 36.00 -51.95
CA ALA A 37 -12.97 35.09 -51.65
C ALA A 37 -12.80 34.36 -50.30
N HIS A 38 -11.55 34.13 -49.89
CA HIS A 38 -11.21 33.48 -48.62
C HIS A 38 -10.79 34.45 -47.51
N PHE A 39 -10.96 35.76 -47.69
CA PHE A 39 -10.58 36.80 -46.73
C PHE A 39 -9.08 36.77 -46.31
N VAL A 40 -8.20 36.39 -47.23
CA VAL A 40 -6.74 36.35 -47.02
C VAL A 40 -6.07 37.48 -47.80
N SER A 41 -5.05 38.10 -47.21
CA SER A 41 -4.25 39.13 -47.90
C SER A 41 -3.34 38.51 -48.95
N PHE A 42 -3.54 38.89 -50.22
CA PHE A 42 -2.70 38.43 -51.33
C PHE A 42 -1.21 38.81 -51.13
N VAL A 43 -0.95 40.03 -50.64
CA VAL A 43 0.42 40.52 -50.41
C VAL A 43 1.12 39.67 -49.36
N ARG A 44 0.46 39.38 -48.23
CA ARG A 44 1.03 38.54 -47.17
C ARG A 44 1.31 37.11 -47.62
N MET A 45 0.47 36.54 -48.49
CA MET A 45 0.73 35.20 -49.03
C MET A 45 1.94 35.18 -49.96
N ARG A 46 2.16 36.25 -50.74
CA ARG A 46 3.38 36.39 -51.56
C ARG A 46 4.61 36.51 -50.67
N GLU A 47 4.58 37.40 -49.68
CA GLU A 47 5.68 37.56 -48.71
C GLU A 47 6.01 36.24 -48.00
N TRP A 48 5.00 35.49 -47.58
CA TRP A 48 5.20 34.17 -46.99
C TRP A 48 5.87 33.21 -47.98
N ALA A 49 5.51 33.26 -49.26
CA ALA A 49 6.14 32.43 -50.26
C ALA A 49 7.60 32.77 -50.52
N ASP A 50 7.90 34.07 -50.60
CA ASP A 50 9.27 34.55 -50.74
C ASP A 50 10.11 34.11 -49.53
N LEU A 51 9.60 34.24 -48.30
CA LEU A 51 10.27 33.79 -47.08
C LEU A 51 10.47 32.27 -47.04
N TYR A 52 9.47 31.50 -47.47
CA TYR A 52 9.57 30.06 -47.54
C TYR A 52 10.67 29.62 -48.51
N ASP A 53 10.72 30.23 -49.69
CA ASP A 53 11.72 29.89 -50.71
C ASP A 53 13.13 30.32 -50.23
N GLN A 54 13.27 31.47 -49.57
CA GLN A 54 14.54 31.88 -48.92
C GLN A 54 15.01 30.88 -47.85
N ILE A 55 14.14 30.46 -46.92
CA ILE A 55 14.50 29.49 -45.87
C ILE A 55 14.90 28.15 -46.50
N LYS A 56 14.18 27.72 -47.54
CA LYS A 56 14.46 26.49 -48.25
C LYS A 56 15.83 26.54 -48.95
N ASP A 57 16.15 27.67 -49.56
CA ASP A 57 17.44 27.88 -50.22
C ASP A 57 18.58 27.85 -49.19
N ILE A 58 18.45 28.56 -48.08
CA ILE A 58 19.41 28.52 -46.95
C ILE A 58 19.60 27.08 -46.44
N LEU A 59 18.52 26.33 -46.24
CA LEU A 59 18.60 24.94 -45.79
C LEU A 59 19.31 24.04 -46.82
N SER A 60 19.15 24.32 -48.11
CA SER A 60 19.84 23.59 -49.17
C SER A 60 21.35 23.90 -49.23
N GLU A 61 21.74 25.15 -48.93
CA GLU A 61 23.13 25.58 -48.86
C GLU A 61 23.87 25.01 -47.65
N LEU A 62 23.19 24.86 -46.50
CA LEU A 62 23.75 24.32 -45.25
C LEU A 62 24.05 22.80 -45.30
N GLY A 63 23.85 22.12 -46.43
CA GLY A 63 24.34 20.75 -46.66
C GLY A 63 23.56 19.62 -45.99
N GLY A 64 22.34 19.86 -45.49
CA GLY A 64 21.60 18.92 -44.64
C GLY A 64 20.55 18.06 -45.35
N GLY A 65 20.97 17.09 -46.18
CA GLY A 65 20.12 15.96 -46.61
C GLY A 65 18.96 16.27 -47.58
N SER A 66 18.37 15.23 -48.16
CA SER A 66 17.15 15.38 -48.98
C SER A 66 16.05 16.02 -48.14
N ILE A 67 15.60 17.22 -48.52
CA ILE A 67 14.36 17.81 -48.00
C ILE A 67 13.22 16.87 -48.38
N VAL A 68 12.82 16.01 -47.44
CA VAL A 68 11.66 15.14 -47.60
C VAL A 68 10.43 16.01 -47.38
N SER A 69 9.80 16.41 -48.48
CA SER A 69 8.47 17.02 -48.39
C SER A 69 7.50 16.00 -47.78
N ILE A 70 6.75 16.41 -46.76
CA ILE A 70 5.62 15.66 -46.19
C ILE A 70 4.61 15.28 -47.29
N ASP A 71 4.58 16.01 -48.42
CA ASP A 71 3.70 15.73 -49.54
C ASP A 71 4.18 14.60 -50.48
N ARG A 72 5.42 14.10 -50.35
CA ARG A 72 6.00 13.19 -51.36
C ARG A 72 5.67 11.71 -51.21
N LYS A 73 5.15 11.23 -50.06
CA LYS A 73 4.83 9.79 -49.88
C LYS A 73 3.67 9.56 -48.90
N VAL A 74 2.44 9.73 -49.38
CA VAL A 74 1.40 8.74 -49.02
C VAL A 74 1.42 7.74 -50.17
N PRO A 75 1.69 6.43 -49.94
CA PRO A 75 1.60 5.44 -51.00
C PRO A 75 0.16 5.45 -51.53
N GLN A 76 -0.02 5.90 -52.77
CA GLN A 76 -1.29 5.74 -53.46
C GLN A 76 -1.49 4.24 -53.67
N ASN A 77 -2.47 3.67 -52.99
CA ASN A 77 -2.94 2.33 -53.29
C ASN A 77 -3.53 2.38 -54.71
N PRO A 78 -2.97 1.65 -55.70
CA PRO A 78 -3.29 1.85 -57.13
C PRO A 78 -4.73 1.51 -57.53
N ASN A 79 -5.56 1.02 -56.59
CA ASN A 79 -6.91 0.51 -56.87
C ASN A 79 -8.09 1.43 -56.49
N LYS A 80 -7.90 2.72 -56.22
CA LYS A 80 -9.03 3.65 -56.08
C LYS A 80 -8.96 4.79 -57.10
N ARG A 81 -9.71 4.62 -58.19
CA ARG A 81 -10.06 5.68 -59.14
C ARG A 81 -10.97 6.70 -58.45
N HIS A 82 -10.69 7.98 -58.68
CA HIS A 82 -11.33 9.24 -58.24
C HIS A 82 -10.52 10.05 -57.19
N PRO A 83 -9.72 11.04 -57.62
CA PRO A 83 -9.21 12.07 -56.73
C PRO A 83 -10.30 13.11 -56.51
N ASN A 84 -11.03 13.00 -55.39
CA ASN A 84 -11.88 14.10 -54.92
C ASN A 84 -10.95 15.15 -54.28
N PRO A 85 -11.05 16.46 -54.60
CA PRO A 85 -10.20 17.48 -54.00
C PRO A 85 -10.70 17.78 -52.58
N GLN A 86 -10.38 16.89 -51.64
CA GLN A 86 -10.84 16.98 -50.27
C GLN A 86 -9.73 17.49 -49.34
N ILE A 87 -10.18 18.31 -48.39
CA ILE A 87 -9.44 19.08 -47.38
C ILE A 87 -8.42 18.20 -46.65
N LEU A 88 -7.26 18.78 -46.32
CA LEU A 88 -6.08 18.15 -45.69
C LEU A 88 -6.27 17.77 -44.19
N SER A 89 -7.48 17.39 -43.79
CA SER A 89 -7.72 16.70 -42.52
C SER A 89 -7.10 15.28 -42.47
N GLY A 90 -6.49 14.80 -43.55
CA GLY A 90 -5.91 13.46 -43.70
C GLY A 90 -4.40 13.30 -43.42
N LEU A 91 -3.72 14.25 -42.77
CA LEU A 91 -2.36 14.00 -42.26
C LEU A 91 -2.39 12.85 -41.26
N SER A 92 -1.44 11.91 -41.36
CA SER A 92 -1.36 10.82 -40.39
C SER A 92 -1.11 11.38 -38.99
N PRO A 93 -1.63 10.74 -37.92
CA PRO A 93 -1.40 11.18 -36.54
C PRO A 93 0.08 11.37 -36.21
N ALA A 94 0.95 10.49 -36.74
CA ALA A 94 2.40 10.57 -36.56
C ALA A 94 3.00 11.87 -37.11
N VAL A 95 2.55 12.34 -38.28
CA VAL A 95 3.04 13.59 -38.88
C VAL A 95 2.54 14.80 -38.10
N ARG A 96 1.29 14.78 -37.62
CA ARG A 96 0.76 15.85 -36.74
C ARG A 96 1.59 15.98 -35.47
N VAL A 97 1.84 14.85 -34.79
CA VAL A 97 2.70 14.79 -33.61
C VAL A 97 4.11 15.31 -33.91
N ALA A 98 4.72 14.94 -35.03
CA ALA A 98 6.05 15.41 -35.41
C ALA A 98 6.08 16.94 -35.61
N ILE A 99 5.06 17.52 -36.24
CA ILE A 99 4.94 18.98 -36.41
C ILE A 99 4.82 19.65 -35.04
N HIS A 100 3.90 19.18 -34.19
CA HIS A 100 3.69 19.77 -32.86
C HIS A 100 4.91 19.65 -31.95
N ARG A 101 5.62 18.51 -31.97
CA ARG A 101 6.90 18.33 -31.26
C ARG A 101 8.00 19.27 -31.77
N SER A 102 8.05 19.50 -33.09
CA SER A 102 9.01 20.44 -33.69
C SER A 102 8.72 21.89 -33.32
N VAL A 103 7.45 22.25 -33.19
CA VAL A 103 7.03 23.58 -32.70
C VAL A 103 7.33 23.71 -31.21
N LEU A 104 7.00 22.69 -30.42
CA LEU A 104 7.20 22.67 -28.97
C LEU A 104 8.66 22.84 -28.57
N SER A 105 9.61 22.26 -29.31
CA SER A 105 11.04 22.38 -28.99
C SER A 105 11.57 23.82 -29.04
N GLY A 106 10.94 24.70 -29.84
CA GLY A 106 11.28 26.13 -29.89
C GLY A 106 10.45 27.00 -28.95
N LEU A 107 9.32 26.51 -28.44
CA LEU A 107 8.30 27.29 -27.72
C LEU A 107 7.99 26.72 -26.33
N LEU A 108 8.98 26.15 -25.65
CA LEU A 108 8.84 25.56 -24.31
C LEU A 108 8.31 26.55 -23.26
N GLY A 109 8.56 27.86 -23.45
CA GLY A 109 8.03 28.92 -22.58
C GLY A 109 6.57 29.30 -22.83
N HIS A 110 5.95 28.77 -23.90
CA HIS A 110 4.57 29.08 -24.31
C HIS A 110 3.61 27.90 -24.09
N ILE A 111 3.96 27.02 -23.16
CA ILE A 111 3.10 25.91 -22.74
C ILE A 111 2.06 26.44 -21.77
N ALA A 112 0.82 25.95 -21.88
CA ALA A 112 -0.25 26.26 -20.95
C ALA A 112 -1.12 25.03 -20.63
N HIS A 113 -1.58 24.96 -19.40
CA HIS A 113 -2.49 23.92 -18.88
C HIS A 113 -3.91 24.46 -18.73
N ARG A 114 -4.93 23.70 -19.10
CA ARG A 114 -6.32 24.15 -19.03
C ARG A 114 -6.83 24.12 -17.59
N GLU A 115 -7.19 25.29 -17.06
CA GLU A 115 -7.87 25.40 -15.76
C GLU A 115 -9.38 25.45 -15.94
N GLU A 116 -9.85 26.34 -16.82
CA GLU A 116 -11.26 26.45 -17.17
C GLU A 116 -11.47 26.49 -18.67
N ARG A 117 -12.72 26.62 -19.08
CA ARG A 117 -13.08 26.73 -20.47
C ARG A 117 -12.49 27.98 -21.10
N ASN A 118 -11.76 27.83 -22.20
CA ASN A 118 -11.00 28.89 -22.87
C ASN A 118 -9.94 29.59 -21.98
N MET A 119 -9.69 29.10 -20.76
CA MET A 119 -8.76 29.69 -19.80
C MET A 119 -7.67 28.68 -19.45
N TYR A 120 -6.43 29.13 -19.57
CA TYR A 120 -5.27 28.30 -19.38
C TYR A 120 -4.28 28.99 -18.44
N LYS A 121 -3.54 28.20 -17.69
CA LYS A 121 -2.41 28.60 -16.86
C LYS A 121 -1.13 28.45 -17.68
N ALA A 122 -0.51 29.55 -18.06
CA ALA A 122 0.76 29.56 -18.74
C ALA A 122 1.94 29.56 -17.76
N VAL A 123 3.14 29.37 -18.30
CA VAL A 123 4.40 29.52 -17.58
C VAL A 123 4.44 30.84 -16.78
N GLY A 124 4.89 30.75 -15.53
CA GLY A 124 4.98 31.88 -14.59
C GLY A 124 3.68 32.18 -13.84
N ASP A 125 2.78 31.20 -13.71
CA ASP A 125 1.49 31.32 -13.02
C ASP A 125 0.58 32.40 -13.62
N ARG A 126 0.69 32.61 -14.94
CA ARG A 126 -0.09 33.61 -15.68
C ARG A 126 -1.36 32.97 -16.22
N GLU A 127 -2.51 33.52 -15.89
CA GLU A 127 -3.76 33.17 -16.55
C GLU A 127 -3.83 33.79 -17.95
N VAL A 128 -4.10 32.95 -18.95
CA VAL A 128 -4.18 33.33 -20.36
C VAL A 128 -5.48 32.83 -20.99
N MET A 129 -6.06 33.66 -21.84
CA MET A 129 -7.27 33.33 -22.60
C MET A 129 -6.95 32.83 -23.99
N LEU A 130 -7.59 31.74 -24.37
CA LEU A 130 -7.55 31.27 -25.73
C LEU A 130 -8.18 32.31 -26.66
N PHE A 131 -7.46 32.70 -27.72
CA PHE A 131 -7.94 33.71 -28.64
C PHE A 131 -9.22 33.27 -29.37
N PRO A 132 -10.29 34.10 -29.42
CA PRO A 132 -11.57 33.73 -30.03
C PRO A 132 -11.52 33.34 -31.52
N GLY A 133 -10.47 33.74 -32.23
CA GLY A 133 -10.23 33.36 -33.63
C GLY A 133 -9.52 32.02 -33.83
N SER A 134 -9.15 31.32 -32.76
CA SER A 134 -8.57 29.97 -32.82
C SER A 134 -9.64 28.92 -33.13
N GLY A 135 -9.29 27.88 -33.87
CA GLY A 135 -10.17 26.73 -34.11
C GLY A 135 -10.49 25.94 -32.84
N LEU A 136 -9.62 26.06 -31.82
CA LEU A 136 -9.78 25.45 -30.50
C LEU A 136 -10.68 26.25 -29.55
N PHE A 137 -11.12 27.45 -29.94
CA PHE A 137 -11.94 28.29 -29.09
C PHE A 137 -13.38 27.77 -28.99
N ASN A 138 -13.81 27.40 -27.80
CA ASN A 138 -15.15 26.89 -27.61
C ASN A 138 -16.15 28.05 -27.49
N LYS A 139 -16.97 28.23 -28.53
CA LYS A 139 -17.93 29.35 -28.71
C LYS A 139 -19.22 29.26 -27.88
N ASN A 140 -19.58 28.08 -27.38
CA ASN A 140 -20.76 27.84 -26.51
C ASN A 140 -20.67 28.48 -25.10
N ALA A 141 -19.88 29.54 -24.90
CA ALA A 141 -19.69 30.13 -23.57
C ALA A 141 -21.00 30.81 -23.17
N PRO A 142 -21.55 30.57 -21.98
CA PRO A 142 -22.62 31.44 -21.49
C PRO A 142 -22.00 32.83 -21.32
N SER A 143 -22.31 33.73 -22.25
CA SER A 143 -22.07 35.15 -22.08
C SER A 143 -22.77 35.57 -20.80
N SER A 144 -22.03 35.86 -19.73
CA SER A 144 -22.53 36.56 -18.55
C SER A 144 -23.13 37.89 -19.01
N GLY A 145 -24.44 37.93 -19.26
CA GLY A 145 -25.18 39.16 -19.58
C GLY A 145 -25.95 39.22 -20.91
N ARG A 146 -25.99 38.19 -21.78
CA ARG A 146 -26.88 38.23 -22.97
C ARG A 146 -27.99 37.18 -22.91
N LYS A 147 -29.23 37.67 -22.85
CA LYS A 147 -30.47 36.90 -22.95
C LYS A 147 -30.44 35.99 -24.19
N LYS A 148 -30.90 34.75 -23.99
CA LYS A 148 -31.05 33.66 -24.97
C LYS A 148 -31.44 34.17 -26.35
N ALA A 149 -30.54 34.03 -27.32
CA ALA A 149 -30.90 33.90 -28.73
C ALA A 149 -31.23 32.43 -29.01
N GLN A 150 -32.12 32.21 -29.99
CA GLN A 150 -32.71 30.90 -30.35
C GLN A 150 -31.68 29.79 -30.61
N PRO A 151 -32.05 28.51 -30.39
CA PRO A 151 -31.15 27.39 -30.60
C PRO A 151 -30.89 27.18 -32.11
N SER A 152 -29.75 27.65 -32.60
CA SER A 152 -29.24 27.29 -33.93
C SER A 152 -28.35 26.07 -33.82
N ALA A 153 -28.81 24.94 -34.40
CA ALA A 153 -28.12 23.67 -34.67
C ALA A 153 -27.33 23.00 -33.50
N PRO A 154 -27.16 21.67 -33.47
CA PRO A 154 -26.31 21.03 -32.48
C PRO A 154 -24.86 21.46 -32.73
N ALA A 155 -24.30 22.31 -31.88
CA ALA A 155 -22.91 22.70 -31.97
C ALA A 155 -22.03 21.47 -31.73
N GLU A 156 -21.15 21.15 -32.69
CA GLU A 156 -20.09 20.16 -32.49
C GLU A 156 -19.31 20.52 -31.23
N LYS A 157 -19.17 19.54 -30.33
CA LYS A 157 -18.48 19.70 -29.06
C LYS A 157 -16.99 19.88 -29.36
N VAL A 158 -16.52 21.13 -29.41
CA VAL A 158 -15.09 21.44 -29.54
C VAL A 158 -14.38 20.89 -28.30
N ASP A 159 -13.59 19.84 -28.49
CA ASP A 159 -12.79 19.23 -27.43
C ASP A 159 -11.51 20.06 -27.24
N GLN A 160 -11.44 20.79 -26.12
CA GLN A 160 -10.28 21.60 -25.83
C GLN A 160 -9.21 20.71 -25.19
N PRO A 161 -7.99 20.65 -25.74
CA PRO A 161 -6.92 19.86 -25.16
C PRO A 161 -6.56 20.44 -23.77
N GLU A 162 -6.19 19.54 -22.87
CA GLU A 162 -5.75 19.89 -21.52
C GLU A 162 -4.42 20.66 -21.55
N TRP A 163 -3.52 20.27 -22.45
CA TRP A 163 -2.23 20.92 -22.63
C TRP A 163 -2.10 21.48 -24.04
N ILE A 164 -1.60 22.71 -24.12
CA ILE A 164 -1.37 23.39 -25.39
C ILE A 164 -0.01 24.05 -25.45
N VAL A 165 0.47 24.23 -26.67
CA VAL A 165 1.55 25.15 -27.00
C VAL A 165 0.98 26.31 -27.80
N ALA A 166 1.38 27.55 -27.46
CA ALA A 166 1.00 28.75 -28.19
C ALA A 166 2.16 29.28 -29.03
N GLY A 167 1.87 29.77 -30.23
CA GLY A 167 2.82 30.49 -31.08
C GLY A 167 3.23 31.82 -30.46
N GLU A 168 2.27 32.52 -29.87
CA GLU A 168 2.48 33.82 -29.23
C GLU A 168 1.54 34.03 -28.04
N ILE A 169 2.02 34.80 -27.05
CA ILE A 169 1.24 35.31 -25.92
C ILE A 169 1.21 36.83 -26.04
N VAL A 170 0.03 37.42 -26.21
CA VAL A 170 -0.14 38.85 -26.50
C VAL A 170 -1.18 39.47 -25.58
N GLU A 171 -0.82 40.56 -24.93
CA GLU A 171 -1.74 41.35 -24.11
C GLU A 171 -2.42 42.43 -24.96
N THR A 172 -3.75 42.46 -24.94
CA THR A 172 -4.54 43.53 -25.59
C THR A 172 -5.61 44.05 -24.64
N SER A 173 -6.78 43.42 -24.61
CA SER A 173 -7.80 43.65 -23.56
C SER A 173 -7.68 42.65 -22.41
N ARG A 174 -7.17 41.46 -22.72
CA ARG A 174 -6.76 40.40 -21.80
C ARG A 174 -5.46 39.80 -22.34
N LEU A 175 -4.79 39.00 -21.52
CA LEU A 175 -3.66 38.22 -21.96
C LEU A 175 -4.16 37.05 -22.82
N PHE A 176 -3.95 37.11 -24.13
CA PHE A 176 -4.40 36.10 -25.07
C PHE A 176 -3.25 35.22 -25.54
N ILE A 177 -3.53 33.93 -25.71
CA ILE A 177 -2.67 33.00 -26.47
C ILE A 177 -3.23 32.79 -27.87
N ARG A 178 -2.35 32.86 -28.87
CA ARG A 178 -2.73 32.78 -30.28
C ARG A 178 -1.87 31.74 -30.98
N THR A 179 -2.43 31.17 -32.05
CA THR A 179 -1.82 30.10 -32.84
C THR A 179 -1.48 28.92 -31.94
N VAL A 180 -2.51 28.17 -31.52
CA VAL A 180 -2.35 27.08 -30.54
C VAL A 180 -2.44 25.69 -31.17
N ALA A 181 -1.83 24.71 -30.50
CA ALA A 181 -2.04 23.29 -30.76
C ALA A 181 -2.14 22.50 -29.47
N GLY A 182 -2.98 21.46 -29.46
CA GLY A 182 -2.92 20.43 -28.43
C GLY A 182 -1.59 19.69 -28.46
N ILE A 183 -1.02 19.44 -27.28
CA ILE A 183 0.21 18.66 -27.11
C ILE A 183 0.04 17.61 -26.03
N ASP A 184 0.85 16.57 -26.08
CA ASP A 184 1.05 15.69 -24.93
C ASP A 184 2.23 16.23 -24.11
N ILE A 185 1.95 16.53 -22.84
CA ILE A 185 2.90 17.15 -21.93
C ILE A 185 4.12 16.26 -21.66
N SER A 186 3.98 14.93 -21.80
CA SER A 186 5.08 13.98 -21.61
C SER A 186 6.26 14.25 -22.56
N TRP A 187 6.01 14.89 -23.71
CA TRP A 187 7.05 15.26 -24.68
C TRP A 187 8.05 16.25 -24.12
N VAL A 188 7.69 17.06 -23.12
CA VAL A 188 8.58 18.07 -22.53
C VAL A 188 9.75 17.43 -21.79
N GLU A 189 9.51 16.36 -21.03
CA GLU A 189 10.56 15.60 -20.34
C GLU A 189 11.58 15.02 -21.35
N GLU A 190 11.11 14.60 -22.53
CA GLU A 190 11.94 14.03 -23.60
C GLU A 190 12.71 15.09 -24.40
N LEU A 191 12.03 16.17 -24.80
CA LEU A 191 12.58 17.21 -25.67
C LEU A 191 13.54 18.13 -24.92
N ALA A 192 13.29 18.40 -23.64
CA ALA A 192 14.04 19.37 -22.87
C ALA A 192 14.29 18.91 -21.42
N PRO A 193 15.05 17.83 -21.22
CA PRO A 193 15.35 17.32 -19.87
C PRO A 193 16.11 18.35 -19.02
N HIS A 194 16.82 19.29 -19.64
CA HIS A 194 17.62 20.32 -18.97
C HIS A 194 16.79 21.43 -18.29
N ILE A 195 15.52 21.63 -18.67
CA ILE A 195 14.61 22.59 -18.00
C ILE A 195 13.74 21.91 -16.94
N CYS A 196 13.71 20.58 -16.91
CA CYS A 196 12.89 19.82 -15.99
C CYS A 196 13.58 19.70 -14.62
N LYS A 197 12.86 20.07 -13.56
CA LYS A 197 13.26 19.84 -12.16
C LYS A 197 12.45 18.70 -11.58
N LYS A 198 13.14 17.68 -11.06
CA LYS A 198 12.55 16.52 -10.39
C LYS A 198 12.54 16.74 -8.88
N THR A 199 11.40 16.52 -8.25
CA THR A 199 11.23 16.54 -6.80
C THR A 199 10.59 15.26 -6.33
N TYR A 200 10.96 14.79 -5.14
CA TYR A 200 10.54 13.51 -4.58
C TYR A 200 9.81 13.75 -3.26
N HIS A 201 8.61 13.21 -3.14
CA HIS A 201 7.75 13.39 -1.96
C HIS A 201 7.07 12.07 -1.58
N ASP A 202 6.60 12.00 -0.34
CA ASP A 202 5.75 10.90 0.16
C ASP A 202 6.37 9.51 -0.02
N ALA A 203 7.63 9.38 0.40
CA ALA A 203 8.34 8.10 0.36
C ALA A 203 7.77 7.15 1.42
N HIS A 204 7.25 5.99 0.99
CA HIS A 204 6.60 5.04 1.87
C HIS A 204 6.68 3.60 1.32
N TRP A 205 6.36 2.63 2.18
CA TRP A 205 6.23 1.24 1.81
C TRP A 205 4.89 0.95 1.10
N ASP A 206 4.93 0.51 -0.15
CA ASP A 206 3.74 0.07 -0.89
C ASP A 206 3.59 -1.45 -0.75
N GLU A 207 2.65 -1.90 0.10
CA GLU A 207 2.39 -3.32 0.35
C GLU A 207 2.04 -4.09 -0.92
N ARG A 208 1.31 -3.47 -1.87
CA ARG A 208 0.89 -4.15 -3.11
C ARG A 208 2.04 -4.33 -4.09
N LYS A 209 2.95 -3.35 -4.15
CA LYS A 209 4.13 -3.41 -5.02
C LYS A 209 5.34 -4.06 -4.35
N GLU A 210 5.22 -4.38 -3.06
CA GLU A 210 6.24 -5.05 -2.26
C GLU A 210 7.60 -4.32 -2.30
N ARG A 211 7.55 -2.98 -2.30
CA ARG A 211 8.73 -2.10 -2.40
C ARG A 211 8.46 -0.72 -1.83
N VAL A 212 9.53 -0.03 -1.45
CA VAL A 212 9.48 1.39 -1.07
C VAL A 212 9.38 2.24 -2.33
N VAL A 213 8.32 3.04 -2.39
CA VAL A 213 8.03 3.92 -3.51
C VAL A 213 8.11 5.37 -3.07
N VAL A 214 8.36 6.26 -4.04
CA VAL A 214 8.30 7.70 -3.86
C VAL A 214 7.55 8.34 -5.02
N LEU A 215 6.83 9.42 -4.74
CA LEU A 215 6.17 10.21 -5.78
C LEU A 215 7.21 11.13 -6.44
N GLU A 216 7.58 10.83 -7.68
CA GLU A 216 8.39 11.70 -8.51
C GLU A 216 7.49 12.71 -9.22
N LYS A 217 7.69 13.98 -8.89
CA LYS A 217 7.05 15.12 -9.52
C LYS A 217 8.05 15.85 -10.41
N VAL A 218 7.80 15.86 -11.71
CA VAL A 218 8.62 16.54 -12.71
C VAL A 218 7.96 17.86 -13.08
N THR A 219 8.68 18.95 -12.86
CA THR A 219 8.20 20.31 -13.14
C THR A 219 9.04 20.96 -14.22
N ALA A 220 8.43 21.71 -15.12
CA ALA A 220 9.12 22.55 -16.09
C ALA A 220 8.50 23.96 -16.02
N HIS A 221 9.32 24.97 -15.79
CA HIS A 221 8.86 26.36 -15.68
C HIS A 221 7.66 26.60 -14.73
N GLY A 222 7.61 25.85 -13.62
CA GLY A 222 6.55 25.93 -12.61
C GLY A 222 5.31 25.08 -12.91
N LEU A 223 5.20 24.51 -14.11
CA LEU A 223 4.11 23.61 -14.49
C LEU A 223 4.49 22.15 -14.21
N VAL A 224 3.54 21.35 -13.73
CA VAL A 224 3.74 19.91 -13.47
C VAL A 224 3.60 19.16 -14.78
N VAL A 225 4.71 18.62 -15.28
CA VAL A 225 4.78 17.91 -16.56
C VAL A 225 4.39 16.45 -16.38
N LYS A 226 4.81 15.85 -15.26
CA LYS A 226 4.61 14.43 -15.00
C LYS A 226 4.63 14.16 -13.50
N GLU A 227 3.80 13.24 -13.09
CA GLU A 227 3.75 12.76 -11.71
C GLU A 227 3.59 11.23 -11.73
N ARG A 228 4.51 10.52 -11.09
CA ARG A 228 4.51 9.05 -11.07
C ARG A 228 5.15 8.48 -9.81
N TRP A 229 4.64 7.34 -9.38
CA TRP A 229 5.28 6.52 -8.36
C TRP A 229 6.47 5.78 -8.96
N ILE A 230 7.65 5.95 -8.38
CA ILE A 230 8.88 5.24 -8.77
C ILE A 230 9.49 4.52 -7.58
N ASP A 231 10.42 3.62 -7.87
CA ASP A 231 11.22 2.91 -6.87
C ASP A 231 12.18 3.88 -6.17
N TYR A 232 12.05 4.03 -4.85
CA TYR A 232 12.86 4.96 -4.08
C TYR A 232 14.29 4.47 -3.87
N GLY A 233 14.51 3.14 -3.88
CA GLY A 233 15.81 2.54 -3.66
C GLY A 233 16.86 2.99 -4.68
N LYS A 234 16.44 3.27 -5.91
CA LYS A 234 17.33 3.77 -6.98
C LYS A 234 17.74 5.24 -6.83
N ILE A 235 16.98 6.01 -6.04
CA ILE A 235 17.21 7.44 -5.86
C ILE A 235 18.01 7.68 -4.58
N LYS A 236 17.54 7.13 -3.45
CA LYS A 236 18.19 7.22 -2.15
C LYS A 236 18.12 5.87 -1.43
N PRO A 237 19.10 4.98 -1.65
CA PRO A 237 19.03 3.60 -1.14
C PRO A 237 18.98 3.55 0.39
N LYS A 238 19.80 4.35 1.09
CA LYS A 238 19.84 4.36 2.57
C LYS A 238 18.51 4.78 3.21
N GLU A 239 17.93 5.88 2.73
CA GLU A 239 16.61 6.35 3.23
C GLU A 239 15.51 5.33 2.88
N ALA A 240 15.56 4.71 1.70
CA ALA A 240 14.61 3.68 1.32
C ALA A 240 14.73 2.43 2.20
N THR A 241 15.94 2.02 2.58
CA THR A 241 16.15 0.89 3.50
C THR A 241 15.63 1.18 4.90
N ASP A 242 15.85 2.37 5.42
CA ASP A 242 15.30 2.77 6.71
C ASP A 242 13.75 2.80 6.70
N ILE A 243 13.13 3.31 5.63
CA ILE A 243 11.67 3.22 5.44
C ILE A 243 11.21 1.76 5.37
N PHE A 244 11.93 0.92 4.62
CA PHE A 244 11.62 -0.51 4.50
C PHE A 244 11.66 -1.21 5.86
N ILE A 245 12.71 -0.99 6.65
CA ILE A 245 12.84 -1.58 7.98
C ILE A 245 11.67 -1.13 8.86
N ARG A 246 11.44 0.19 8.96
CA ARG A 246 10.41 0.75 9.84
C ARG A 246 9.00 0.28 9.45
N MET A 247 8.59 0.46 8.20
CA MET A 247 7.20 0.22 7.78
C MET A 247 6.93 -1.23 7.35
N ALA A 248 7.92 -1.92 6.76
CA ALA A 248 7.70 -3.26 6.22
C ALA A 248 8.04 -4.38 7.21
N LEU A 249 9.02 -4.17 8.10
CA LEU A 249 9.51 -5.19 9.04
C LEU A 249 9.12 -4.93 10.50
N VAL A 250 9.13 -3.66 10.97
CA VAL A 250 8.91 -3.32 12.39
C VAL A 250 7.45 -2.98 12.70
N GLU A 251 6.85 -2.01 12.01
CA GLU A 251 5.46 -1.58 12.23
C GLU A 251 4.43 -2.74 12.18
N PRO A 252 4.55 -3.74 11.29
CA PRO A 252 3.63 -4.87 11.28
C PRO A 252 3.73 -5.80 12.50
N LEU A 253 4.77 -5.66 13.31
CA LEU A 253 4.89 -6.39 14.58
C LEU A 253 4.01 -5.78 15.67
N ASP A 254 3.58 -4.52 15.49
CA ASP A 254 2.66 -3.84 16.39
C ASP A 254 1.21 -4.14 15.96
N GLU A 255 0.63 -5.21 16.52
CA GLU A 255 -0.78 -5.53 16.28
C GLU A 255 -1.73 -4.55 16.99
N SER A 256 -1.25 -3.63 17.84
CA SER A 256 -2.10 -2.68 18.57
C SER A 256 -2.54 -1.48 17.73
N LEU A 257 -1.88 -1.20 16.60
CA LEU A 257 -2.22 -0.11 15.69
C LEU A 257 -3.39 -0.48 14.76
N GLU A 258 -4.63 -0.32 15.24
CA GLU A 258 -5.86 -0.41 14.45
C GLU A 258 -6.05 0.71 13.40
N VAL A 259 -5.05 1.54 13.12
CA VAL A 259 -5.30 2.83 12.43
C VAL A 259 -5.20 2.77 10.90
N LEU A 260 -4.73 1.69 10.28
CA LEU A 260 -4.82 1.55 8.83
C LEU A 260 -5.48 0.23 8.45
N PRO A 261 -6.64 0.26 7.76
CA PRO A 261 -7.19 -0.94 7.17
C PRO A 261 -6.23 -1.38 6.06
N SER A 262 -5.24 -2.22 6.41
CA SER A 262 -4.48 -2.99 5.42
C SER A 262 -5.44 -3.99 4.79
N ARG A 263 -6.22 -3.49 3.83
CA ARG A 263 -6.79 -4.28 2.76
C ARG A 263 -5.61 -5.02 2.13
N THR A 264 -5.59 -6.33 2.34
CA THR A 264 -4.59 -7.32 1.91
C THR A 264 -3.32 -7.38 2.74
N THR A 265 -3.32 -8.18 3.81
CA THR A 265 -2.10 -8.86 4.28
C THR A 265 -1.52 -9.62 3.10
N THR A 266 -0.53 -9.06 2.40
CA THR A 266 0.13 -9.74 1.29
C THR A 266 0.79 -11.03 1.79
N GLY A 267 0.74 -12.08 0.95
CA GLY A 267 1.15 -13.43 1.33
C GLY A 267 2.64 -13.58 1.66
N PHE A 268 3.49 -12.60 1.33
CA PHE A 268 4.93 -12.71 1.57
C PHE A 268 5.27 -12.84 3.06
N ARG A 269 4.57 -12.11 3.95
CA ARG A 269 4.87 -12.12 5.40
C ARG A 269 4.69 -13.52 5.98
N LYS A 270 3.63 -14.23 5.56
CA LYS A 270 3.34 -15.62 6.00
C LYS A 270 4.43 -16.63 5.59
N ASN A 271 5.24 -16.30 4.59
CA ASN A 271 6.29 -17.19 4.08
C ASN A 271 7.65 -16.97 4.78
N LEU A 272 7.84 -15.88 5.50
CA LEU A 272 9.11 -15.53 6.13
C LEU A 272 9.12 -15.96 7.60
N LYS A 273 9.74 -17.11 7.87
CA LYS A 273 9.80 -17.71 9.22
C LYS A 273 10.42 -16.79 10.29
N PHE A 274 11.39 -15.95 9.93
CA PHE A 274 12.04 -15.06 10.88
C PHE A 274 11.09 -13.96 11.38
N LEU A 275 10.19 -13.44 10.53
CA LEU A 275 9.23 -12.41 10.96
C LEU A 275 8.29 -12.96 12.05
N VAL A 276 7.82 -14.20 11.87
CA VAL A 276 6.97 -14.87 12.87
C VAL A 276 7.73 -15.07 14.19
N ASN A 277 8.98 -15.50 14.12
CA ASN A 277 9.83 -15.62 15.31
C ASN A 277 9.99 -14.27 16.03
N ASN A 278 10.35 -13.23 15.29
CA ASN A 278 10.65 -11.92 15.84
C ASN A 278 9.41 -11.27 16.45
N GLN A 279 8.24 -11.45 15.82
CA GLN A 279 6.96 -11.02 16.39
C GLN A 279 6.68 -11.69 17.73
N ASN A 280 6.86 -13.02 17.81
CA ASN A 280 6.66 -13.76 19.07
C ASN A 280 7.60 -13.28 20.17
N ILE A 281 8.86 -12.96 19.84
CA ILE A 281 9.83 -12.43 20.78
C ILE A 281 9.41 -11.03 21.27
N CYS A 282 8.97 -10.14 20.37
CA CYS A 282 8.44 -8.82 20.75
C CYS A 282 7.27 -8.95 21.74
N HIS A 283 6.23 -9.70 21.37
CA HIS A 283 5.05 -9.91 22.22
C HIS A 283 5.42 -10.48 23.60
N LYS A 284 6.35 -11.44 23.63
CA LYS A 284 6.84 -12.06 24.87
C LYS A 284 7.53 -11.03 25.77
N LEU A 285 8.39 -10.20 25.20
CA LEU A 285 9.11 -9.16 25.94
C LEU A 285 8.19 -8.03 26.41
N GLU A 286 7.21 -7.63 25.62
CA GLU A 286 6.22 -6.61 25.99
C GLU A 286 5.31 -7.07 27.14
N LEU A 287 4.84 -8.32 27.10
CA LEU A 287 4.12 -8.94 28.21
C LEU A 287 4.99 -8.98 29.47
N TRP A 288 6.25 -9.39 29.35
CA TRP A 288 7.18 -9.39 30.48
C TRP A 288 7.38 -7.97 31.05
N GLN A 289 7.63 -6.95 30.22
CA GLN A 289 7.79 -5.55 30.69
C GLN A 289 6.55 -5.05 31.44
N THR A 290 5.36 -5.44 30.99
CA THR A 290 4.08 -5.07 31.61
C THR A 290 3.93 -5.66 33.01
N HIS A 291 4.38 -6.90 33.24
CA HIS A 291 4.17 -7.61 34.51
C HIS A 291 5.28 -7.44 35.53
N THR A 292 6.52 -7.22 35.09
CA THR A 292 7.67 -7.09 36.00
C THR A 292 7.87 -5.64 36.48
N GLY A 293 7.00 -4.72 36.02
CA GLY A 293 6.85 -3.35 36.49
C GLY A 293 8.10 -2.49 36.32
N GLY A 294 8.27 -1.99 35.10
CA GLY A 294 8.56 -0.58 34.78
C GLY A 294 9.92 0.01 35.14
N ALA A 295 10.87 -0.72 35.74
CA ALA A 295 12.10 -0.08 36.21
C ALA A 295 12.94 0.52 35.07
N HIS A 296 13.05 -0.11 33.89
CA HIS A 296 13.76 0.42 32.73
C HIS A 296 13.23 -0.27 31.45
N GLY A 297 12.07 0.16 30.94
CA GLY A 297 11.48 -0.42 29.72
C GLY A 297 12.34 -0.11 28.51
N VAL A 298 12.92 -1.13 27.88
CA VAL A 298 13.58 -0.98 26.59
C VAL A 298 12.51 -0.80 25.53
N ASP A 299 12.64 0.20 24.66
CA ASP A 299 11.78 0.31 23.49
C ASP A 299 12.11 -0.84 22.53
N ILE A 300 11.26 -1.85 22.54
CA ILE A 300 11.44 -3.11 21.79
C ILE A 300 11.39 -2.85 20.28
N HIS A 301 10.56 -1.90 19.82
CA HIS A 301 10.46 -1.56 18.40
C HIS A 301 11.71 -0.83 17.91
N GLU A 302 12.23 0.10 18.72
CA GLU A 302 13.49 0.80 18.40
C GLU A 302 14.67 -0.18 18.43
N ALA A 303 14.73 -1.09 19.39
CA ALA A 303 15.74 -2.14 19.44
C ALA A 303 15.67 -3.07 18.20
N MET A 304 14.45 -3.42 17.76
CA MET A 304 14.22 -4.19 16.53
C MET A 304 14.68 -3.42 15.28
N ARG A 305 14.39 -2.11 15.20
CA ARG A 305 14.85 -1.24 14.11
C ARG A 305 16.37 -1.24 14.04
N LEU A 306 17.06 -1.03 15.16
CA LEU A 306 18.52 -1.05 15.24
C LEU A 306 19.11 -2.41 14.89
N TYR A 307 18.48 -3.51 15.34
CA TYR A 307 18.88 -4.87 14.99
C TYR A 307 18.89 -5.11 13.47
N TYR A 308 17.83 -4.67 12.80
CA TYR A 308 17.71 -4.76 11.35
C TYR A 308 18.65 -3.80 10.62
N GLU A 309 18.79 -2.56 11.09
CA GLU A 309 19.67 -1.55 10.48
C GLU A 309 21.13 -2.01 10.44
N ALA A 310 21.58 -2.73 11.46
CA ALA A 310 22.93 -3.30 11.51
C ALA A 310 23.17 -4.41 10.46
N ARG A 311 22.12 -5.05 9.93
CA ARG A 311 22.19 -6.25 9.08
C ARG A 311 21.67 -6.05 7.66
N ILE A 312 20.77 -5.08 7.47
CA ILE A 312 20.08 -4.85 6.20
C ILE A 312 20.60 -3.55 5.59
N GLN A 313 21.28 -3.66 4.45
CA GLN A 313 21.80 -2.52 3.67
C GLN A 313 21.34 -2.63 2.22
N ASP A 314 21.03 -1.49 1.59
CA ASP A 314 20.61 -1.38 0.20
C ASP A 314 19.42 -2.29 -0.19
N VAL A 315 18.51 -2.52 0.76
CA VAL A 315 17.25 -3.26 0.55
C VAL A 315 16.09 -2.27 0.59
N SER A 316 15.34 -2.16 -0.51
CA SER A 316 14.12 -1.35 -0.59
C SER A 316 12.90 -2.16 -1.03
N SER A 317 13.06 -3.46 -1.28
CA SER A 317 12.00 -4.34 -1.77
C SER A 317 12.13 -5.77 -1.23
N ILE A 318 11.07 -6.55 -1.37
CA ILE A 318 11.09 -7.98 -0.99
C ILE A 318 12.01 -8.78 -1.89
N HIS A 319 12.14 -8.39 -3.15
CA HIS A 319 13.09 -9.01 -4.05
C HIS A 319 14.52 -8.84 -3.52
N ASP A 320 14.87 -7.64 -3.07
CA ASP A 320 16.19 -7.37 -2.48
C ASP A 320 16.37 -8.10 -1.15
N LEU A 321 15.33 -8.18 -0.31
CA LEU A 321 15.36 -8.96 0.93
C LEU A 321 15.60 -10.45 0.66
N ASN A 322 14.88 -11.04 -0.30
CA ASN A 322 15.06 -12.44 -0.68
C ASN A 322 16.46 -12.70 -1.25
N ARG A 323 17.02 -11.74 -1.99
CA ARG A 323 18.42 -11.79 -2.45
C ARG A 323 19.37 -11.80 -1.26
N LEU A 324 19.20 -10.87 -0.31
CA LEU A 324 20.01 -10.77 0.90
C LEU A 324 19.97 -12.07 1.74
N LEU A 325 18.77 -12.64 1.92
CA LEU A 325 18.58 -13.91 2.64
C LEU A 325 19.25 -15.09 1.92
N LYS A 326 19.28 -15.08 0.59
CA LYS A 326 19.96 -16.11 -0.20
C LYS A 326 21.48 -15.99 -0.09
N GLU A 327 22.00 -14.77 -0.10
CA GLU A 327 23.43 -14.49 0.12
C GLU A 327 23.88 -14.97 1.50
N HIS A 328 23.05 -14.76 2.52
CA HIS A 328 23.28 -15.21 3.90
C HIS A 328 22.70 -16.60 4.19
N SER A 329 22.46 -17.44 3.18
CA SER A 329 21.82 -18.76 3.36
C SER A 329 22.60 -19.74 4.24
N ARG A 330 23.89 -19.50 4.47
CA ARG A 330 24.73 -20.26 5.41
C ARG A 330 24.46 -19.88 6.87
N GLU A 331 23.95 -18.68 7.12
CA GLU A 331 23.58 -18.15 8.43
C GLU A 331 22.08 -18.33 8.63
N LYS A 332 21.69 -19.51 9.14
CA LYS A 332 20.27 -19.89 9.28
C LYS A 332 19.45 -18.89 10.11
N ASP A 333 20.11 -18.21 11.04
CA ASP A 333 19.50 -17.34 12.03
C ASP A 333 19.79 -15.85 11.79
N PHE A 334 20.24 -15.46 10.58
CA PHE A 334 20.69 -14.10 10.27
C PHE A 334 19.72 -12.98 10.71
N LEU A 335 18.42 -13.15 10.43
CA LEU A 335 17.37 -12.20 10.85
C LEU A 335 16.50 -12.72 12.01
N PHE A 336 16.89 -13.82 12.65
CA PHE A 336 16.16 -14.36 13.80
C PHE A 336 16.66 -13.70 15.07
N VAL A 337 15.80 -12.86 15.65
CA VAL A 337 16.10 -12.11 16.87
C VAL A 337 15.96 -13.01 18.09
N THR A 338 16.83 -12.79 19.07
CA THR A 338 16.73 -13.37 20.41
C THR A 338 16.39 -12.31 21.45
N GLU A 339 15.96 -12.73 22.64
CA GLU A 339 15.67 -11.79 23.73
C GLU A 339 16.89 -10.95 24.13
N LYS A 340 18.10 -11.51 24.02
CA LYS A 340 19.36 -10.81 24.31
C LYS A 340 19.65 -9.70 23.32
N ASP A 341 19.29 -9.89 22.05
CA ASP A 341 19.54 -8.90 21.00
C ASP A 341 18.70 -7.63 21.22
N LEU A 342 17.49 -7.77 21.75
CA LEU A 342 16.58 -6.65 21.99
C LEU A 342 16.81 -5.98 23.34
N LEU A 343 17.10 -6.75 24.40
CA LEU A 343 17.28 -6.22 25.75
C LEU A 343 18.71 -5.70 26.00
N GLY A 344 19.70 -6.21 25.28
CA GLY A 344 21.12 -5.91 25.48
C GLY A 344 21.77 -6.73 26.61
N GLU A 345 23.11 -6.76 26.63
CA GLU A 345 23.89 -7.63 27.54
C GLU A 345 23.78 -7.29 29.03
N ASN A 346 23.46 -6.03 29.35
CA ASN A 346 23.38 -5.55 30.74
C ASN A 346 21.98 -5.65 31.35
N PHE A 347 21.03 -6.27 30.63
CA PHE A 347 19.65 -6.36 31.09
C PHE A 347 19.46 -7.56 32.03
N HIS A 348 19.54 -7.30 33.35
CA HIS A 348 19.47 -8.34 34.39
C HIS A 348 18.04 -8.75 34.83
N GLY A 349 16.99 -8.18 34.21
CA GLY A 349 15.61 -8.35 34.68
C GLY A 349 14.77 -9.42 33.98
N TYR A 350 15.24 -9.99 32.86
CA TYR A 350 14.49 -11.00 32.12
C TYR A 350 15.03 -12.40 32.40
N ASP A 351 14.20 -13.27 32.96
CA ASP A 351 14.48 -14.71 33.08
C ASP A 351 13.59 -15.48 32.08
N ALA A 352 14.23 -16.14 31.10
CA ALA A 352 13.54 -16.99 30.13
C ALA A 352 12.75 -18.14 30.79
N LYS A 353 13.03 -18.49 32.05
CA LYS A 353 12.25 -19.47 32.82
C LYS A 353 10.92 -18.91 33.30
N GLU A 354 10.78 -17.59 33.45
CA GLU A 354 9.51 -16.96 33.82
C GLU A 354 8.50 -16.99 32.67
N PHE A 355 8.98 -16.89 31.44
CA PHE A 355 8.18 -16.93 30.22
C PHE A 355 8.68 -18.07 29.32
N PRO A 356 8.44 -19.34 29.67
CA PRO A 356 8.96 -20.47 28.92
C PRO A 356 8.16 -20.71 27.63
N ASP A 357 8.82 -21.11 26.53
CA ASP A 357 8.13 -21.46 25.28
C ASP A 357 7.36 -22.80 25.40
N LYS A 358 7.71 -23.59 26.41
CA LYS A 358 7.09 -24.88 26.70
C LYS A 358 6.79 -25.02 28.19
N VAL A 359 5.55 -25.38 28.49
CA VAL A 359 5.09 -25.63 29.87
C VAL A 359 4.75 -27.10 30.06
N LYS A 360 4.84 -27.60 31.29
CA LYS A 360 4.40 -28.95 31.64
C LYS A 360 2.98 -28.91 32.18
N LEU A 361 2.07 -29.66 31.56
CA LEU A 361 0.68 -29.88 32.01
C LEU A 361 0.39 -31.39 32.02
N GLY A 362 -0.15 -31.92 33.11
CA GLY A 362 -0.40 -33.37 33.25
C GLY A 362 0.84 -34.24 33.02
N GLY A 363 2.04 -33.71 33.28
CA GLY A 363 3.33 -34.36 33.01
C GLY A 363 3.84 -34.25 31.56
N TYR A 364 3.06 -33.69 30.62
CA TYR A 364 3.44 -33.53 29.22
C TYR A 364 3.84 -32.09 28.89
N SER A 365 4.71 -31.93 27.89
CA SER A 365 5.16 -30.62 27.44
C SER A 365 4.24 -30.05 26.35
N VAL A 366 3.67 -28.88 26.59
CA VAL A 366 2.81 -28.13 25.67
C VAL A 366 3.46 -26.81 25.25
N GLU A 367 3.17 -26.33 24.04
CA GLU A 367 3.67 -25.04 23.53
C GLU A 367 2.89 -23.88 24.14
N ALA A 368 3.59 -22.85 24.61
CA ALA A 368 3.03 -21.58 25.06
C ALA A 368 3.28 -20.50 24.01
N ARG A 369 2.24 -19.75 23.67
CA ARG A 369 2.31 -18.60 22.76
C ARG A 369 1.96 -17.33 23.51
N TYR A 370 2.77 -16.30 23.29
CA TYR A 370 2.67 -15.01 23.94
C TYR A 370 2.15 -13.99 22.91
N ALA A 371 1.15 -13.22 23.29
CA ALA A 371 0.58 -12.15 22.46
C ALA A 371 0.37 -10.92 23.33
N TYR A 372 1.08 -9.84 23.02
CA TYR A 372 0.83 -8.54 23.64
C TYR A 372 -0.14 -7.78 22.75
N ALA A 373 -1.40 -7.71 23.18
CA ALA A 373 -2.46 -7.08 22.40
C ALA A 373 -3.48 -6.41 23.34
N PRO A 374 -3.09 -5.33 24.05
CA PRO A 374 -3.92 -4.74 25.10
C PRO A 374 -5.35 -4.46 24.65
N GLY A 375 -6.33 -5.02 25.38
CA GLY A 375 -7.76 -4.85 25.10
C GLY A 375 -8.34 -5.78 24.02
N LYS A 376 -7.54 -6.66 23.42
CA LYS A 376 -8.00 -7.66 22.45
C LYS A 376 -8.21 -9.04 23.08
N GLU A 377 -9.05 -9.85 22.46
CA GLU A 377 -9.31 -11.23 22.89
C GLU A 377 -8.11 -12.17 22.79
N GLU A 378 -7.03 -11.77 22.11
CA GLU A 378 -5.83 -12.60 21.93
C GLU A 378 -4.75 -12.32 22.99
N ASP A 379 -4.88 -11.23 23.76
CA ASP A 379 -3.89 -10.75 24.73
C ASP A 379 -3.51 -11.75 25.83
N GLY A 380 -2.23 -11.78 26.23
CA GLY A 380 -1.72 -12.71 27.24
C GLY A 380 -1.14 -13.99 26.64
N VAL A 381 -1.45 -15.13 27.25
CA VAL A 381 -0.82 -16.42 26.91
C VAL A 381 -1.84 -17.43 26.41
N THR A 382 -1.51 -18.13 25.32
CA THR A 382 -2.28 -19.25 24.80
C THR A 382 -1.46 -20.53 24.85
N LEU A 383 -2.01 -21.56 25.49
CA LEU A 383 -1.43 -22.89 25.61
C LEU A 383 -2.03 -23.83 24.57
N LYS A 384 -1.19 -24.45 23.77
CA LYS A 384 -1.61 -25.43 22.78
C LYS A 384 -1.64 -26.83 23.38
N ILE A 385 -2.85 -27.30 23.65
CA ILE A 385 -3.07 -28.60 24.29
C ILE A 385 -3.51 -29.62 23.23
N PRO A 386 -2.72 -30.68 22.97
CA PRO A 386 -3.18 -31.81 22.19
C PRO A 386 -4.49 -32.40 22.71
N LEU A 387 -5.40 -32.77 21.81
CA LEU A 387 -6.74 -33.29 22.16
C LEU A 387 -6.70 -34.43 23.21
N ASN A 388 -5.72 -35.32 23.10
CA ASN A 388 -5.54 -36.47 24.00
C ASN A 388 -5.08 -36.09 25.42
N LEU A 389 -4.51 -34.90 25.60
CA LEU A 389 -4.07 -34.40 26.91
C LEU A 389 -5.18 -33.64 27.63
N LEU A 390 -6.14 -33.08 26.89
CA LEU A 390 -7.21 -32.24 27.46
C LEU A 390 -7.96 -32.87 28.65
N PRO A 391 -8.28 -34.19 28.67
CA PRO A 391 -8.97 -34.80 29.82
C PRO A 391 -8.11 -34.97 31.08
N ILE A 392 -6.78 -34.89 30.95
CA ILE A 392 -5.81 -35.17 32.02
C ILE A 392 -5.35 -33.85 32.68
N VAL A 393 -5.47 -32.74 31.97
CA VAL A 393 -5.02 -31.42 32.45
C VAL A 393 -6.01 -30.88 33.49
N ASP A 394 -5.47 -30.40 34.62
CA ASP A 394 -6.24 -29.72 35.66
C ASP A 394 -6.34 -28.21 35.39
N ARG A 395 -7.43 -27.59 35.87
CA ARG A 395 -7.66 -26.15 35.72
C ARG A 395 -6.58 -25.31 36.41
N ASN A 396 -6.18 -25.69 37.62
CA ASN A 396 -5.19 -24.94 38.40
C ASN A 396 -3.81 -25.01 37.74
N GLU A 397 -3.45 -26.18 37.19
CA GLU A 397 -2.21 -26.34 36.42
C GLU A 397 -2.15 -25.38 35.24
N VAL A 398 -3.26 -25.21 34.49
CA VAL A 398 -3.36 -24.27 33.37
C VAL A 398 -3.22 -22.83 33.86
N ASP A 399 -3.99 -22.48 34.88
CA ASP A 399 -4.09 -21.11 35.40
C ASP A 399 -2.76 -20.59 35.97
N TRP A 400 -1.92 -21.47 36.50
CA TRP A 400 -0.63 -21.14 37.13
C TRP A 400 0.60 -21.68 36.39
N SER A 401 0.37 -22.12 35.15
CA SER A 401 1.35 -22.68 34.23
C SER A 401 2.53 -21.74 33.94
N ILE A 402 2.29 -20.44 33.82
CA ILE A 402 3.28 -19.43 33.46
C ILE A 402 3.90 -18.80 34.72
N PRO A 403 5.20 -19.03 35.02
CA PRO A 403 5.79 -18.51 36.25
C PRO A 403 5.81 -16.98 36.35
N GLY A 404 6.04 -16.28 35.24
CA GLY A 404 6.06 -14.81 35.18
C GLY A 404 4.71 -14.16 35.49
N PHE A 405 3.60 -14.90 35.38
CA PHE A 405 2.27 -14.40 35.74
C PHE A 405 1.94 -14.59 37.22
N ARG A 406 2.67 -15.45 37.95
CA ARG A 406 2.30 -15.85 39.31
C ARG A 406 2.26 -14.68 40.28
N ALA A 407 3.27 -13.79 40.22
CA ALA A 407 3.32 -12.60 41.07
C ALA A 407 2.14 -11.65 40.77
N ALA A 408 1.88 -11.36 39.49
CA ALA A 408 0.76 -10.50 39.10
C ALA A 408 -0.61 -11.10 39.46
N ARG A 409 -0.77 -12.43 39.34
CA ARG A 409 -1.99 -13.13 39.77
C ARG A 409 -2.18 -13.06 41.28
N TRP A 410 -1.12 -13.26 42.07
CA TRP A 410 -1.17 -13.06 43.51
C TRP A 410 -1.49 -11.61 43.88
N GLU A 411 -0.93 -10.64 43.18
CA GLU A 411 -1.23 -9.23 43.41
C GLU A 411 -2.72 -8.95 43.20
N GLN A 412 -3.31 -9.43 42.10
CA GLN A 412 -4.75 -9.33 41.86
C GLN A 412 -5.60 -10.05 42.92
N LEU A 413 -5.16 -11.23 43.38
CA LEU A 413 -5.82 -11.94 44.49
C LEU A 413 -5.78 -11.13 45.79
N LEU A 414 -4.64 -10.53 46.12
CA LEU A 414 -4.48 -9.70 47.32
C LEU A 414 -5.24 -8.37 47.19
N GLU A 415 -5.31 -7.79 45.99
CA GLU A 415 -6.10 -6.60 45.69
C GLU A 415 -7.61 -6.87 45.79
N SER A 416 -8.07 -8.07 45.45
CA SER A 416 -9.47 -8.46 45.60
C SER A 416 -9.93 -8.49 47.07
N LEU A 417 -8.99 -8.58 48.03
CA LEU A 417 -9.32 -8.66 49.45
C LEU A 417 -10.01 -7.39 49.96
N PRO A 418 -10.88 -7.52 50.99
CA PRO A 418 -11.47 -6.39 51.71
C PRO A 418 -10.42 -5.37 52.16
N ARG A 419 -10.77 -4.09 52.13
CA ARG A 419 -9.87 -2.96 52.46
C ARG A 419 -9.20 -3.07 53.84
N THR A 420 -9.81 -3.78 54.77
CA THR A 420 -9.26 -4.07 56.11
C THR A 420 -8.07 -5.03 56.03
N LEU A 421 -8.21 -6.14 55.30
CA LEU A 421 -7.15 -7.13 55.09
C LEU A 421 -6.05 -6.57 54.20
N ARG A 422 -6.41 -5.92 53.09
CA ARG A 422 -5.46 -5.34 52.13
C ARG A 422 -4.47 -4.36 52.79
N ARG A 423 -4.95 -3.50 53.70
CA ARG A 423 -4.10 -2.56 54.45
C ARG A 423 -3.05 -3.27 55.32
N ARG A 424 -3.40 -4.41 55.91
CA ARG A 424 -2.48 -5.24 56.71
C ARG A 424 -1.46 -5.98 55.85
N LEU A 425 -1.77 -6.14 54.55
CA LEU A 425 -0.97 -6.84 53.56
C LEU A 425 -0.10 -5.91 52.69
N MET A 426 -0.08 -4.60 52.93
CA MET A 426 0.80 -3.68 52.22
C MET A 426 2.29 -3.90 52.58
N PRO A 427 3.23 -3.76 51.63
CA PRO A 427 3.05 -3.54 50.18
C PRO A 427 2.59 -4.82 49.46
N LEU A 428 1.53 -4.74 48.64
CA LEU A 428 0.94 -5.93 47.99
C LEU A 428 1.89 -6.60 46.99
N ARG A 429 2.57 -5.79 46.18
CA ARG A 429 3.48 -6.29 45.13
C ARG A 429 4.61 -7.15 45.69
N ASP A 430 5.27 -6.70 46.76
CA ASP A 430 6.35 -7.44 47.41
C ASP A 430 5.85 -8.75 48.03
N ARG A 431 4.67 -8.71 48.66
CA ARG A 431 4.04 -9.90 49.24
C ARG A 431 3.54 -10.88 48.18
N ALA A 432 3.02 -10.38 47.07
CA ALA A 432 2.61 -11.19 45.93
C ALA A 432 3.81 -11.89 45.28
N ALA A 433 4.93 -11.20 45.11
CA ALA A 433 6.19 -11.80 44.68
C ALA A 433 6.63 -12.92 45.65
N ARG A 434 6.57 -12.66 46.96
CA ARG A 434 6.91 -13.68 47.97
C ARG A 434 6.00 -14.91 47.93
N LEU A 435 4.69 -14.72 47.71
CA LEU A 435 3.76 -15.84 47.52
C LEU A 435 4.10 -16.63 46.26
N ALA A 436 4.42 -15.95 45.16
CA ALA A 436 4.76 -16.60 43.89
C ALA A 436 6.00 -17.50 43.98
N GLU A 437 6.96 -17.16 44.85
CA GLU A 437 8.17 -17.97 45.09
C GLU A 437 7.90 -19.24 45.88
N VAL A 438 7.04 -19.14 46.91
CA VAL A 438 6.87 -20.21 47.92
C VAL A 438 5.72 -21.15 47.56
N ILE A 439 4.68 -20.63 46.94
CA ILE A 439 3.40 -21.33 46.78
C ILE A 439 3.28 -21.88 45.36
N GLN A 440 3.17 -23.20 45.25
CA GLN A 440 2.93 -23.91 43.99
C GLN A 440 1.43 -24.23 43.86
N MET A 441 0.78 -23.72 42.82
CA MET A 441 -0.64 -23.92 42.54
C MET A 441 -0.86 -25.08 41.59
N ASP A 442 -0.45 -26.26 42.02
CA ASP A 442 -0.56 -27.53 41.28
C ASP A 442 -1.86 -28.29 41.59
N SER A 443 -2.63 -27.84 42.59
CA SER A 443 -3.79 -28.57 43.10
C SER A 443 -4.79 -27.65 43.80
N ALA A 444 -6.00 -28.15 44.04
CA ALA A 444 -7.07 -27.45 44.76
C ALA A 444 -6.70 -27.03 46.20
N GLU A 445 -5.68 -27.66 46.81
CA GLU A 445 -5.15 -27.32 48.13
C GLU A 445 -4.33 -26.02 48.10
N GLY A 446 -4.04 -25.50 46.91
CA GLY A 446 -3.17 -24.37 46.72
C GLY A 446 -3.59 -23.08 47.43
N LEU A 447 -4.85 -22.66 47.26
CA LEU A 447 -5.37 -21.48 47.95
C LEU A 447 -5.34 -21.66 49.47
N ARG A 448 -5.55 -22.88 49.96
CA ARG A 448 -5.45 -23.20 51.38
C ARG A 448 -4.02 -23.07 51.89
N GLN A 449 -3.03 -23.57 51.15
CA GLN A 449 -1.61 -23.37 51.48
C GLN A 449 -1.24 -21.88 51.52
N ALA A 450 -1.72 -21.09 50.57
CA ALA A 450 -1.50 -19.65 50.56
C ALA A 450 -2.10 -18.97 51.79
N ARG A 451 -3.34 -19.30 52.17
CA ARG A 451 -3.98 -18.77 53.39
C ARG A 451 -3.19 -19.12 54.66
N LEU A 452 -2.74 -20.37 54.78
CA LEU A 452 -1.92 -20.81 55.90
C LEU A 452 -0.56 -20.10 55.94
N PHE A 453 0.06 -19.89 54.79
CA PHE A 453 1.30 -19.13 54.68
C PHE A 453 1.11 -17.67 55.07
N ILE A 454 0.06 -17.01 54.59
CA ILE A 454 -0.27 -15.62 54.93
C ILE A 454 -0.53 -15.45 56.44
N LEU A 455 -1.24 -16.39 57.04
CA LEU A 455 -1.46 -16.40 58.49
C LEU A 455 -0.14 -16.58 59.25
N ARG A 456 0.70 -17.51 58.83
CA ARG A 456 1.97 -17.81 59.50
C ARG A 456 2.99 -16.67 59.37
N GLU A 457 3.13 -16.11 58.17
CA GLU A 457 4.19 -15.15 57.85
C GLU A 457 3.80 -13.72 58.22
N TRP A 458 2.52 -13.37 58.08
CA TRP A 458 2.03 -11.99 58.21
C TRP A 458 0.93 -11.81 59.26
N ASP A 459 0.55 -12.88 59.97
CA ASP A 459 -0.48 -12.86 61.02
C ASP A 459 -1.84 -12.32 60.53
N VAL A 460 -2.16 -12.58 59.25
CA VAL A 460 -3.44 -12.18 58.64
C VAL A 460 -4.27 -13.41 58.32
N GLU A 461 -5.41 -13.56 59.00
CA GLU A 461 -6.37 -14.59 58.66
C GLU A 461 -7.23 -14.17 57.47
N ILE A 462 -7.22 -14.98 56.41
CA ILE A 462 -8.07 -14.81 55.22
C ILE A 462 -9.19 -15.85 55.29
N PRO A 463 -10.47 -15.43 55.32
CA PRO A 463 -11.61 -16.34 55.24
C PRO A 463 -11.65 -17.08 53.90
N GLU A 464 -12.17 -18.31 53.91
CA GLU A 464 -12.20 -19.21 52.75
C GLU A 464 -12.95 -18.62 51.55
N HIS A 465 -14.11 -18.03 51.83
CA HIS A 465 -15.04 -17.55 50.82
C HIS A 465 -14.60 -16.29 50.08
N VAL A 466 -13.48 -15.66 50.46
CA VAL A 466 -13.11 -14.35 49.92
C VAL A 466 -12.66 -14.44 48.46
N TRP A 467 -12.14 -15.59 48.04
CA TRP A 467 -11.71 -15.83 46.66
C TRP A 467 -12.66 -16.72 45.86
N ASP A 468 -13.78 -17.13 46.46
CA ASP A 468 -14.77 -17.97 45.78
C ASP A 468 -15.37 -17.23 44.58
N GLY A 469 -15.24 -17.82 43.39
CA GLY A 469 -15.76 -17.24 42.14
C GLY A 469 -15.04 -15.99 41.65
N LEU A 470 -13.87 -15.65 42.20
CA LEU A 470 -13.07 -14.53 41.70
C LEU A 470 -12.60 -14.83 40.27
N LYS A 471 -12.93 -13.93 39.35
CA LYS A 471 -12.39 -13.95 37.99
C LYS A 471 -11.19 -13.02 37.91
N LEU A 472 -10.04 -13.58 37.57
CA LEU A 472 -8.85 -12.81 37.27
C LEU A 472 -8.99 -12.12 35.89
N PRO A 473 -8.27 -11.02 35.66
CA PRO A 473 -8.28 -10.35 34.36
C PRO A 473 -7.83 -11.27 33.22
N ASP A 474 -8.48 -11.17 32.06
CA ASP A 474 -8.27 -12.07 30.92
C ASP A 474 -6.80 -12.19 30.50
N TYR A 475 -6.04 -11.09 30.52
CA TYR A 475 -4.62 -11.04 30.14
C TYR A 475 -3.70 -11.84 31.09
N LEU A 476 -4.11 -12.12 32.33
CA LEU A 476 -3.39 -12.97 33.29
C LEU A 476 -3.87 -14.42 33.28
N THR A 477 -4.90 -14.75 32.48
CA THR A 477 -5.52 -16.07 32.45
C THR A 477 -5.08 -16.81 31.19
N PRO A 478 -4.24 -17.85 31.31
CA PRO A 478 -3.82 -18.62 30.15
C PRO A 478 -5.01 -19.22 29.40
N LYS A 479 -5.05 -18.97 28.10
CA LYS A 479 -6.09 -19.45 27.17
C LYS A 479 -5.72 -20.83 26.66
N ILE A 480 -6.71 -21.61 26.26
CA ILE A 480 -6.52 -22.96 25.76
C ILE A 480 -6.85 -23.02 24.28
N GLU A 481 -5.91 -23.52 23.49
CA GLU A 481 -6.07 -23.86 22.08
C GLU A 481 -5.89 -25.37 21.91
N VAL A 482 -6.95 -26.09 21.57
CA VAL A 482 -6.92 -27.55 21.41
C VAL A 482 -6.61 -27.92 19.97
N VAL A 483 -5.58 -28.75 19.78
CA VAL A 483 -5.09 -29.15 18.46
C VAL A 483 -5.33 -30.63 18.21
N THR A 484 -5.91 -30.97 17.05
CA THR A 484 -6.12 -32.35 16.58
C THR A 484 -4.90 -32.90 15.81
N GLN A 485 -4.73 -34.22 15.77
CA GLN A 485 -3.61 -34.88 15.06
C GLN A 485 -3.58 -34.57 13.55
N THR A 486 -4.76 -34.40 12.94
CA THR A 486 -4.94 -33.79 11.62
C THR A 486 -5.20 -32.30 11.83
N SER A 487 -4.28 -31.45 11.37
CA SER A 487 -4.18 -30.00 11.61
C SER A 487 -5.34 -29.11 11.10
N SER A 488 -6.57 -29.62 10.97
CA SER A 488 -7.69 -28.92 10.34
C SER A 488 -8.70 -28.33 11.32
N LYS A 489 -8.80 -28.82 12.56
CA LYS A 489 -9.77 -28.33 13.56
C LYS A 489 -9.07 -27.82 14.81
N VAL A 490 -9.42 -26.59 15.20
CA VAL A 490 -8.88 -25.90 16.37
C VAL A 490 -10.05 -25.45 17.23
N PHE A 491 -10.09 -25.88 18.48
CA PHE A 491 -11.06 -25.38 19.48
C PHE A 491 -10.35 -24.37 20.39
N ARG A 492 -10.95 -23.21 20.62
CA ARG A 492 -10.41 -22.16 21.49
C ARG A 492 -11.37 -21.85 22.61
N GLY A 493 -10.85 -21.60 23.80
CA GLY A 493 -11.65 -21.18 24.94
C GLY A 493 -10.81 -20.86 26.16
N VAL A 494 -11.38 -20.05 27.05
CA VAL A 494 -10.80 -19.76 28.36
C VAL A 494 -11.21 -20.82 29.37
N ASP A 495 -12.41 -21.41 29.25
CA ASP A 495 -12.96 -22.38 30.20
C ASP A 495 -12.66 -23.83 29.76
N LEU A 496 -11.91 -24.54 30.60
CA LEU A 496 -11.47 -25.92 30.35
C LEU A 496 -12.64 -26.91 30.38
N GLU A 497 -13.58 -26.76 31.31
CA GLU A 497 -14.71 -27.68 31.48
C GLU A 497 -15.70 -27.55 30.31
N GLN A 498 -15.94 -26.31 29.87
CA GLN A 498 -16.75 -26.06 28.69
C GLN A 498 -16.11 -26.63 27.43
N LEU A 499 -14.78 -26.52 27.28
CA LEU A 499 -14.05 -27.11 26.16
C LEU A 499 -14.12 -28.64 26.18
N GLN A 500 -13.89 -29.27 27.34
CA GLN A 500 -14.02 -30.72 27.49
C GLN A 500 -15.43 -31.20 27.15
N SER A 501 -16.47 -30.48 27.57
CA SER A 501 -17.87 -30.81 27.30
C SER A 501 -18.20 -30.68 25.80
N LYS A 502 -17.83 -29.55 25.17
CA LYS A 502 -18.01 -29.33 23.72
C LYS A 502 -17.31 -30.40 22.88
N ILE A 503 -16.12 -30.82 23.30
CA ILE A 503 -15.34 -31.83 22.59
C ILE A 503 -15.96 -33.22 22.77
N LYS A 504 -16.42 -33.59 23.97
CA LYS A 504 -17.15 -34.85 24.20
C LYS A 504 -18.41 -34.94 23.35
N GLU A 505 -19.22 -33.89 23.31
CA GLU A 505 -20.41 -33.82 22.44
C GLU A 505 -20.05 -33.94 20.95
N HIS A 506 -18.87 -33.47 20.54
CA HIS A 506 -18.41 -33.57 19.16
C HIS A 506 -17.88 -34.97 18.83
N SER A 507 -17.08 -35.57 19.72
CA SER A 507 -16.55 -36.92 19.52
C SER A 507 -17.67 -37.96 19.49
N GLU A 508 -18.65 -37.85 20.38
CA GLU A 508 -19.82 -38.75 20.38
C GLU A 508 -20.61 -38.67 19.07
N LYS A 509 -20.72 -37.48 18.45
CA LYS A 509 -21.40 -37.29 17.16
C LYS A 509 -20.59 -37.78 15.95
N GLU A 510 -19.26 -37.67 15.98
CA GLU A 510 -18.40 -38.24 14.93
C GLU A 510 -18.34 -39.76 15.02
N ASP A 511 -18.14 -40.31 16.22
CA ASP A 511 -18.14 -41.75 16.48
C ASP A 511 -19.49 -42.36 16.08
N GLN A 512 -20.62 -41.70 16.37
CA GLN A 512 -21.95 -42.20 15.96
C GLN A 512 -22.12 -42.24 14.43
N LYS A 513 -21.54 -41.29 13.69
CA LYS A 513 -21.59 -41.29 12.21
C LYS A 513 -20.68 -42.36 11.61
N ASP A 514 -19.49 -42.55 12.17
CA ASP A 514 -18.56 -43.58 11.70
C ASP A 514 -19.05 -44.99 12.08
N TRP A 515 -19.69 -45.14 13.24
CA TRP A 515 -20.43 -46.35 13.61
C TRP A 515 -21.63 -46.60 12.70
N GLN A 516 -22.43 -45.58 12.34
CA GLN A 516 -23.53 -45.74 11.39
C GLN A 516 -23.03 -46.18 10.01
N ARG A 517 -21.94 -45.59 9.50
CA ARG A 517 -21.32 -46.01 8.24
C ARG A 517 -20.74 -47.42 8.29
N ALA A 518 -20.17 -47.82 9.42
CA ALA A 518 -19.68 -49.18 9.62
C ALA A 518 -20.84 -50.17 9.74
N SER A 519 -21.89 -49.83 10.49
CA SER A 519 -23.12 -50.60 10.66
C SER A 519 -23.83 -50.81 9.32
N GLU A 520 -24.01 -49.78 8.50
CA GLU A 520 -24.57 -49.88 7.13
C GLU A 520 -23.79 -50.84 6.22
N LYS A 521 -22.49 -51.01 6.46
CA LYS A 521 -21.62 -51.89 5.65
C LYS A 521 -21.76 -53.36 6.03
N TRP A 522 -22.15 -53.67 7.26
CA TRP A 522 -22.15 -55.04 7.81
C TRP A 522 -23.52 -55.53 8.25
N GLU A 523 -24.52 -54.64 8.40
CA GLU A 523 -25.89 -55.01 8.73
C GLU A 523 -26.62 -55.60 7.52
N LYS A 524 -27.02 -56.87 7.65
CA LYS A 524 -27.90 -57.55 6.71
C LYS A 524 -29.26 -57.75 7.35
N TYR A 525 -30.31 -57.28 6.68
CA TYR A 525 -31.70 -57.41 7.14
C TYR A 525 -32.43 -58.49 6.33
N GLY A 526 -33.36 -59.22 6.96
CA GLY A 526 -34.19 -60.22 6.28
C GLY A 526 -33.48 -61.53 5.95
N LEU A 527 -32.52 -61.96 6.78
CA LEU A 527 -31.85 -63.25 6.63
C LEU A 527 -32.81 -64.39 7.02
N THR A 528 -33.15 -65.26 6.06
CA THR A 528 -33.91 -66.50 6.29
C THR A 528 -33.02 -67.74 6.29
N ASP A 529 -31.72 -67.59 6.05
CA ASP A 529 -30.71 -68.65 6.06
C ASP A 529 -29.34 -68.09 6.48
N TRP A 530 -28.45 -68.97 6.95
CA TRP A 530 -27.11 -68.58 7.44
C TRP A 530 -26.20 -68.12 6.29
N THR A 531 -25.50 -66.99 6.46
CA THR A 531 -24.70 -66.33 5.39
C THR A 531 -23.20 -66.24 5.70
N PHE A 532 -22.65 -67.24 6.37
CA PHE A 532 -21.19 -67.40 6.52
C PHE A 532 -20.71 -68.64 5.78
N ASP A 533 -19.65 -68.48 5.00
CA ASP A 533 -18.93 -69.59 4.37
C ASP A 533 -17.88 -70.11 5.36
N GLU A 534 -18.12 -71.31 5.91
CA GLU A 534 -17.23 -72.17 6.72
C GLU A 534 -16.38 -71.53 7.85
N VAL A 535 -16.55 -72.06 9.08
CA VAL A 535 -15.94 -71.59 10.33
C VAL A 535 -14.43 -71.83 10.39
#